data_AF-A0A943SL03-F1
#
_entry.id   AF-A0A943SL03-F1
#
_cell.length_a   1.000
_cell.length_b   1.000
_cell.length_c   1.000
_cell.angle_alpha   90.00
_cell.angle_beta   90.00
_cell.angle_gamma   90.00
#
_symmetry.space_group_name_H-M   'P 1'
#
loop_
_entity.id
_entity.type
_entity.pdbx_description
1 polymer ?
#
loop_
_entity_poly.entity_id
_entity_poly.type
_entity_poly.pdbx_seq_one_letter_code
_entity_poly.pdbx_strand_id
1 'polypeptide(L)'
;GLIIPKAAEAMKQAEQGEDIYLRYAPPDMFGRSNESGRTRAEIFDSYGLHFERSSNDRISGWANLKEWLQVYTNPEGKETARLKIFKNCPNLIRTLQSIARDKKKPNDCANEPHELTHAPDALRYLFVLRPFGAKPKENKKNRMYYSEVESLLSYGT
;
A
#
# COMPACT_ATOMS: atom_id res chain seq x y z
N GLY A 1 17.42 -8.80 11.81
CA GLY A 1 17.30 -8.56 10.35
C GLY A 1 18.38 -9.33 9.62
N LEU A 2 18.17 -9.63 8.34
CA LEU A 2 19.18 -10.27 7.47
C LEU A 2 20.21 -9.25 6.98
N ILE A 3 21.43 -9.70 6.69
CA ILE A 3 22.41 -8.92 5.91
C ILE A 3 21.95 -8.83 4.44
N ILE A 4 22.39 -7.78 3.73
CA ILE A 4 21.94 -7.49 2.35
C ILE A 4 22.07 -8.71 1.40
N PRO A 5 23.20 -9.46 1.37
CA PRO A 5 23.32 -10.62 0.47
C PRO A 5 22.25 -11.69 0.74
N LYS A 6 22.01 -12.02 2.01
CA LYS A 6 20.98 -12.99 2.41
C LYS A 6 19.57 -12.48 2.13
N ALA A 7 19.33 -11.17 2.30
CA ALA A 7 18.06 -10.57 1.94
C ALA A 7 17.81 -10.61 0.43
N ALA A 8 18.83 -10.35 -0.39
CA ALA A 8 18.75 -10.41 -1.84
C ALA A 8 18.43 -11.83 -2.34
N GLU A 9 19.07 -12.85 -1.77
CA GLU A 9 18.77 -14.25 -2.09
C GLU A 9 17.33 -14.63 -1.71
N ALA A 10 16.89 -14.27 -0.50
CA ALA A 10 15.53 -14.53 -0.05
C ALA A 10 14.47 -13.83 -0.93
N MET A 11 14.74 -12.61 -1.39
CA MET A 11 13.87 -11.89 -2.33
C MET A 11 13.77 -12.64 -3.66
N LYS A 12 14.90 -13.03 -4.26
CA LYS A 12 14.90 -13.77 -5.54
C LYS A 12 14.15 -15.09 -5.45
N GLN A 13 14.26 -15.79 -4.31
CA GLN A 13 13.52 -17.02 -4.08
C GLN A 13 12.02 -16.76 -3.95
N ALA A 14 11.62 -15.70 -3.23
CA ALA A 14 10.22 -15.36 -3.06
C ALA A 14 9.54 -14.87 -4.36
N GLU A 15 10.30 -14.19 -5.22
CA GLU A 15 9.84 -13.63 -6.50
C GLU A 15 9.95 -14.65 -7.65
N GLN A 16 10.31 -15.91 -7.37
CA GLN A 16 10.51 -16.92 -8.40
C GLN A 16 9.20 -17.23 -9.15
N GLY A 17 9.21 -16.97 -10.46
CA GLY A 17 8.04 -17.17 -11.33
C GLY A 17 7.05 -16.00 -11.33
N GLU A 18 7.42 -14.87 -10.71
CA GLU A 18 6.65 -13.62 -10.78
C GLU A 18 7.31 -12.61 -11.73
N ASP A 19 6.49 -11.90 -12.51
CA ASP A 19 6.95 -10.77 -13.31
C ASP A 19 6.95 -9.50 -12.44
N ILE A 20 8.10 -9.16 -11.88
CA ILE A 20 8.25 -8.00 -11.00
C ILE A 20 8.48 -6.73 -11.82
N TYR A 21 7.41 -5.96 -12.00
CA TYR A 21 7.46 -4.67 -12.71
C TYR A 21 8.18 -3.58 -11.93
N LEU A 22 8.09 -3.58 -10.60
CA LEU A 22 8.52 -2.46 -9.78
C LEU A 22 8.77 -2.86 -8.33
N ARG A 23 9.84 -2.32 -7.74
CA ARG A 23 10.12 -2.42 -6.30
C ARG A 23 10.34 -1.03 -5.72
N TYR A 24 9.67 -0.71 -4.62
CA TYR A 24 9.86 0.55 -3.92
C TYR A 24 10.72 0.38 -2.68
N ALA A 25 11.58 1.37 -2.43
CA ALA A 25 12.39 1.46 -1.23
C ALA A 25 12.26 2.85 -0.58
N PRO A 26 12.38 2.94 0.75
CA PRO A 26 12.38 4.21 1.45
C PRO A 26 13.64 5.04 1.12
N PRO A 27 13.59 6.38 1.26
CA PRO A 27 14.70 7.28 0.91
C PRO A 27 16.03 7.00 1.62
N ASP A 28 15.99 6.43 2.83
CA ASP A 28 17.15 6.06 3.62
C ASP A 28 18.00 4.98 2.96
N MET A 29 17.42 4.09 2.14
CA MET A 29 18.17 3.09 1.38
C MET A 29 19.10 3.69 0.32
N PHE A 30 18.82 4.93 -0.10
CA PHE A 30 19.59 5.65 -1.10
C PHE A 30 20.54 6.70 -0.49
N GLY A 31 20.67 6.71 0.84
CA GLY A 31 21.72 7.44 1.53
C GLY A 31 23.08 6.76 1.34
N ARG A 32 24.15 7.53 1.15
CA ARG A 32 25.51 6.98 1.05
C ARG A 32 25.99 6.49 2.41
N SER A 33 26.60 5.32 2.43
CA SER A 33 27.33 4.83 3.62
C SER A 33 28.66 5.57 3.77
N ASN A 34 29.02 5.94 5.00
CA ASN A 34 30.31 6.54 5.32
C ASN A 34 31.48 5.56 5.13
N GLU A 35 31.24 4.24 5.21
CA GLU A 35 32.29 3.22 5.14
C GLU A 35 32.62 2.82 3.71
N SER A 36 31.61 2.56 2.88
CA SER A 36 31.81 2.01 1.52
C SER A 36 31.59 3.04 0.40
N GLY A 37 31.06 4.22 0.72
CA GLY A 37 30.63 5.22 -0.26
C GLY A 37 29.40 4.82 -1.10
N ARG A 38 28.99 3.55 -1.01
CA ARG A 38 27.83 2.99 -1.73
C ARG A 38 26.55 3.09 -0.90
N THR A 39 25.44 3.24 -1.58
CA THR A 39 24.10 3.19 -0.98
C THR A 39 23.64 1.74 -0.81
N ARG A 40 22.68 1.47 0.09
CA ARG A 40 22.12 0.12 0.23
C ARG A 40 21.41 -0.31 -1.06
N ALA A 41 20.74 0.62 -1.73
CA ALA A 41 20.11 0.40 -3.02
C ALA A 41 21.13 -0.06 -4.08
N GLU A 42 22.29 0.58 -4.18
CA GLU A 42 23.38 0.16 -5.09
C GLU A 42 23.93 -1.23 -4.77
N ILE A 43 23.95 -1.62 -3.49
CA ILE A 43 24.35 -2.98 -3.13
C ILE A 43 23.30 -3.97 -3.65
N PHE A 44 22.00 -3.72 -3.46
CA PHE A 44 20.95 -4.57 -4.02
C PHE A 44 20.94 -4.59 -5.56
N ASP A 45 21.26 -3.46 -6.19
CA ASP A 45 21.43 -3.31 -7.63
C ASP A 45 22.47 -4.29 -8.18
N SER A 46 23.59 -4.49 -7.46
CA SER A 46 24.62 -5.47 -7.83
C SER A 46 24.15 -6.93 -7.79
N TYR A 47 23.04 -7.21 -7.08
CA TYR A 47 22.36 -8.50 -7.11
C TYR A 47 21.23 -8.55 -8.16
N GLY A 48 21.03 -7.51 -8.98
CA GLY A 48 19.95 -7.43 -9.96
C GLY A 48 18.58 -7.05 -9.36
N LEU A 49 18.57 -6.49 -8.15
CA LEU A 49 17.35 -6.05 -7.46
C LEU A 49 17.29 -4.52 -7.48
N HIS A 50 16.65 -3.99 -8.51
CA HIS A 50 16.49 -2.56 -8.73
C HIS A 50 15.32 -2.01 -7.90
N PHE A 51 15.54 -0.89 -7.23
CA PHE A 51 14.53 -0.20 -6.41
C PHE A 51 14.32 1.23 -6.86
N GLU A 52 13.06 1.66 -6.90
CA GLU A 52 12.67 3.05 -7.03
C GLU A 52 12.45 3.70 -5.67
N ARG A 53 12.81 4.99 -5.59
CA ARG A 53 12.68 5.76 -4.35
C ARG A 53 11.22 6.13 -4.09
N SER A 54 10.67 5.65 -2.97
CA SER A 54 9.39 6.12 -2.44
C SER A 54 9.52 7.48 -1.76
N SER A 55 8.44 8.25 -1.72
CA SER A 55 8.37 9.47 -0.90
C SER A 55 8.31 9.12 0.61
N ASN A 56 8.81 10.05 1.44
CA ASN A 56 8.81 9.95 2.90
C ASN A 56 7.51 10.48 3.54
N ASP A 57 6.49 10.80 2.73
CA ASP A 57 5.20 11.28 3.25
C ASP A 57 4.41 10.12 3.88
N ARG A 58 4.74 9.82 5.14
CA ARG A 58 4.12 8.73 5.88
C ARG A 58 2.63 8.97 6.12
N ILE A 59 2.28 10.20 6.50
CA ILE A 59 0.90 10.56 6.87
C ILE A 59 -0.03 10.34 5.68
N SER A 60 0.32 10.85 4.50
CA SER A 60 -0.49 10.64 3.29
C SER A 60 -0.51 9.17 2.89
N GLY A 61 0.62 8.45 3.02
CA GLY A 61 0.68 7.02 2.75
C GLY A 61 -0.28 6.21 3.63
N TRP A 62 -0.35 6.49 4.93
CA TRP A 62 -1.27 5.83 5.84
C TRP A 62 -2.73 6.20 5.60
N ALA A 63 -2.99 7.48 5.28
CA ALA A 63 -4.33 7.93 4.91
C ALA A 63 -4.83 7.19 3.67
N ASN A 64 -4.00 7.11 2.62
CA ASN A 64 -4.32 6.37 1.40
C ASN A 64 -4.56 4.88 1.70
N LEU A 65 -3.66 4.23 2.47
CA LEU A 65 -3.83 2.82 2.82
C LEU A 65 -5.18 2.56 3.52
N LYS A 66 -5.61 3.45 4.42
CA LYS A 66 -6.92 3.36 5.09
C LYS A 66 -8.08 3.44 4.11
N GLU A 67 -8.04 4.35 3.14
CA GLU A 67 -9.06 4.45 2.08
C GLU A 67 -9.13 3.17 1.22
N TRP A 68 -7.99 2.55 0.92
CA TRP A 68 -7.93 1.30 0.17
C TRP A 68 -8.46 0.08 0.95
N LEU A 69 -8.32 0.11 2.27
CA LEU A 69 -8.86 -0.89 3.20
C LEU A 69 -10.31 -0.61 3.62
N GLN A 70 -10.88 0.54 3.23
CA GLN A 70 -12.27 0.86 3.56
C GLN A 70 -13.20 -0.20 2.95
N VAL A 71 -13.98 -0.85 3.81
CA VAL A 71 -14.99 -1.82 3.41
C VAL A 71 -16.17 -1.08 2.79
N TYR A 72 -16.64 -1.57 1.66
CA TYR A 72 -17.83 -1.10 0.96
C TYR A 72 -18.62 -2.27 0.41
N THR A 73 -19.92 -2.06 0.20
CA THR A 73 -20.79 -3.04 -0.46
C THR A 73 -20.63 -2.92 -1.97
N ASN A 74 -20.24 -4.00 -2.64
CA ASN A 74 -20.18 -4.02 -4.11
C ASN A 74 -21.60 -4.10 -4.72
N PRO A 75 -21.76 -3.96 -6.05
CA PRO A 75 -23.06 -4.08 -6.71
C PRO A 75 -23.76 -5.44 -6.53
N GLU A 76 -23.03 -6.48 -6.13
CA GLU A 76 -23.58 -7.81 -5.82
C GLU A 76 -24.08 -7.93 -4.37
N GLY A 77 -24.03 -6.85 -3.58
CA GLY A 77 -24.43 -6.86 -2.18
C GLY A 77 -23.40 -7.44 -1.21
N LYS A 78 -22.17 -7.74 -1.66
CA LYS A 78 -21.10 -8.31 -0.83
C LYS A 78 -20.17 -7.23 -0.30
N GLU A 79 -19.79 -7.36 0.97
CA GLU A 79 -18.75 -6.53 1.57
C GLU A 79 -17.37 -6.86 0.99
N THR A 80 -16.65 -5.83 0.57
CA THR A 80 -15.29 -5.96 0.02
C THR A 80 -14.49 -4.69 0.28
N ALA A 81 -13.17 -4.79 0.16
CA ALA A 81 -12.27 -3.65 0.06
C ALA A 81 -11.56 -3.65 -1.31
N ARG A 82 -10.95 -2.52 -1.67
CA ARG A 82 -10.17 -2.41 -2.91
C ARG A 82 -8.82 -3.11 -2.77
N LEU A 83 -8.18 -2.97 -1.62
CA LEU A 83 -7.02 -3.77 -1.26
C LEU A 83 -7.47 -5.08 -0.63
N LYS A 84 -7.00 -6.19 -1.20
CA LYS A 84 -7.19 -7.53 -0.65
C LYS A 84 -5.82 -8.12 -0.32
N ILE A 85 -5.69 -8.67 0.88
CA ILE A 85 -4.45 -9.30 1.35
C ILE A 85 -4.69 -10.81 1.37
N PHE A 86 -3.80 -11.56 0.74
CA PHE A 86 -3.89 -13.02 0.73
C PHE A 86 -3.63 -13.61 2.11
N LYS A 87 -4.32 -14.70 2.44
CA LYS A 87 -4.20 -15.41 3.73
C LYS A 87 -2.79 -15.93 4.03
N ASN A 88 -1.96 -16.13 3.00
CA ASN A 88 -0.57 -16.59 3.10
C ASN A 88 0.42 -15.44 3.36
N CYS A 89 -0.06 -14.22 3.65
CA CYS A 89 0.77 -13.10 4.13
C CYS A 89 0.64 -12.91 5.66
N PRO A 90 0.92 -13.93 6.50
CA PRO A 90 0.60 -13.87 7.93
C PRO A 90 1.39 -12.78 8.66
N ASN A 91 2.64 -12.51 8.25
CA ASN A 91 3.42 -11.44 8.86
C ASN A 91 2.79 -10.06 8.62
N LEU A 92 2.33 -9.78 7.40
CA LEU A 92 1.66 -8.52 7.09
C LEU A 92 0.33 -8.41 7.83
N ILE A 93 -0.49 -9.47 7.84
CA ILE A 93 -1.80 -9.45 8.53
C ILE A 93 -1.61 -9.17 10.03
N ARG A 94 -0.72 -9.92 10.68
CA ARG A 94 -0.41 -9.75 12.11
C ARG A 94 0.10 -8.34 12.42
N THR A 95 1.09 -7.86 11.65
CA THR A 95 1.76 -6.58 11.94
C THR A 95 0.86 -5.38 11.62
N LEU A 96 0.10 -5.43 10.53
CA LEU A 96 -0.83 -4.36 10.15
C LEU A 96 -1.97 -4.20 11.16
N GLN A 97 -2.44 -5.30 11.77
CA GLN A 97 -3.43 -5.26 12.85
C GLN A 97 -2.84 -4.78 14.19
N SER A 98 -1.55 -5.00 14.41
CA SER A 98 -0.88 -4.73 15.70
C SER A 98 -0.18 -3.36 15.78
N ILE A 99 0.09 -2.71 14.64
CA ILE A 99 0.81 -1.44 14.61
C ILE A 99 0.02 -0.35 15.33
N ALA A 100 0.66 0.27 16.33
CA ALA A 100 0.02 1.31 17.12
C ALA A 100 0.03 2.66 16.40
N ARG A 101 -0.87 3.56 16.81
CA ARG A 101 -0.83 4.98 16.45
C ARG A 101 0.33 5.68 17.13
N ASP A 102 0.99 6.62 16.46
CA ASP A 102 2.03 7.43 17.10
C ASP A 102 1.43 8.36 18.17
N LYS A 103 2.02 8.37 19.37
CA LYS A 103 1.52 9.12 20.54
C LYS A 103 1.63 10.64 20.36
N LYS A 104 2.59 11.12 19.58
CA LYS A 104 2.85 12.55 19.32
C LYS A 104 2.28 12.99 17.98
N LYS A 105 2.21 12.09 17.00
CA LYS A 105 1.74 12.34 15.63
C LYS A 105 0.46 11.55 15.36
N PRO A 106 -0.71 12.09 15.73
CA PRO A 106 -1.99 11.37 15.62
C PRO A 106 -2.33 10.84 14.21
N ASN A 107 -1.77 11.40 13.14
CA ASN A 107 -2.06 10.95 11.77
C ASN A 107 -1.02 9.97 11.22
N ASP A 108 -0.08 9.52 12.06
CA ASP A 108 0.99 8.58 11.71
C ASP A 108 0.90 7.31 12.58
N CYS A 109 1.61 6.26 12.16
CA CYS A 109 1.82 5.04 12.92
C CYS A 109 3.10 5.13 13.74
N ALA A 110 3.11 4.44 14.88
CA ALA A 110 4.24 4.37 15.78
C ALA A 110 5.44 3.68 15.10
N ASN A 111 6.63 4.15 15.42
CA ASN A 111 7.89 3.54 14.95
C ASN A 111 8.37 2.39 15.84
N GLU A 112 7.72 2.21 17.00
CA GLU A 112 8.03 1.18 17.98
C GLU A 112 6.76 0.39 18.37
N PRO A 113 6.88 -0.93 18.60
CA PRO A 113 8.11 -1.74 18.47
C PRO A 113 8.50 -1.95 17.00
N HIS A 114 9.79 -1.81 16.69
CA HIS A 114 10.30 -1.85 15.32
C HIS A 114 9.93 -3.12 14.53
N GLU A 115 9.74 -4.25 15.22
CA GLU A 115 9.31 -5.52 14.60
C GLU A 115 7.97 -5.39 13.83
N LEU A 116 7.06 -4.56 14.34
CA LEU A 116 5.72 -4.42 13.76
C LEU A 116 5.67 -3.42 12.61
N THR A 117 6.73 -2.65 12.37
CA THR A 117 6.69 -1.54 11.41
C THR A 117 7.10 -1.96 10.01
N HIS A 118 7.97 -2.96 9.87
CA HIS A 118 8.60 -3.33 8.59
C HIS A 118 7.59 -3.65 7.47
N ALA A 119 6.67 -4.59 7.70
CA ALA A 119 5.73 -5.01 6.66
C ALA A 119 4.65 -3.94 6.38
N PRO A 120 4.07 -3.26 7.40
CA PRO A 120 3.15 -2.16 7.14
C PRO A 120 3.81 -0.98 6.43
N ASP A 121 5.05 -0.59 6.80
CA ASP A 121 5.76 0.50 6.11
C ASP A 121 6.12 0.10 4.68
N ALA A 122 6.49 -1.15 4.41
CA ALA A 122 6.71 -1.65 3.05
C ALA A 122 5.44 -1.51 2.18
N LEU A 123 4.28 -1.90 2.72
CA LEU A 123 2.99 -1.73 2.05
C LEU A 123 2.66 -0.25 1.84
N ARG A 124 2.97 0.61 2.83
CA ARG A 124 2.71 2.05 2.73
C ARG A 124 3.45 2.68 1.56
N TYR A 125 4.68 2.28 1.24
CA TYR A 125 5.44 2.86 0.13
C TYR A 125 4.66 2.83 -1.20
N LEU A 126 3.92 1.74 -1.45
CA LEU A 126 3.03 1.64 -2.61
C LEU A 126 1.94 2.72 -2.61
N PHE A 127 1.29 2.94 -1.45
CA PHE A 127 0.16 3.87 -1.33
C PHE A 127 0.56 5.34 -1.20
N VAL A 128 1.83 5.64 -0.93
CA VAL A 128 2.35 7.00 -1.09
C VAL A 128 2.35 7.41 -2.57
N LEU A 129 2.67 6.47 -3.47
CA LEU A 129 2.79 6.72 -4.93
C LEU A 129 1.53 6.31 -5.72
N ARG A 130 0.53 5.73 -5.05
CA ARG A 130 -0.77 5.35 -5.60
C ARG A 130 -1.88 5.97 -4.75
N PRO A 131 -2.05 7.29 -4.79
CA PRO A 131 -3.14 7.94 -4.08
C PRO A 131 -4.47 7.36 -4.54
N PHE A 132 -5.42 7.30 -3.63
CA PHE A 132 -6.77 6.84 -3.95
C PHE A 132 -7.33 7.72 -5.07
N GLY A 133 -7.51 7.15 -6.26
CA GLY A 133 -8.18 7.84 -7.36
C GLY A 133 -9.56 8.27 -6.88
N ALA A 134 -9.96 9.51 -7.16
CA ALA A 134 -11.23 10.07 -6.70
C ALA A 134 -12.35 9.03 -6.87
N LYS A 135 -13.21 8.86 -5.84
CA LYS A 135 -14.43 8.04 -5.96
C LYS A 135 -15.08 8.45 -7.29
N PRO A 136 -15.43 7.51 -8.18
CA PRO A 136 -16.12 7.87 -9.41
C PRO A 136 -17.31 8.73 -8.99
N LYS A 137 -17.31 10.00 -9.40
CA LYS A 137 -18.42 10.90 -9.05
C LYS A 137 -19.67 10.21 -9.56
N GLU A 138 -20.63 9.99 -8.67
CA GLU A 138 -21.96 9.57 -9.08
C GLU A 138 -22.39 10.53 -10.19
N ASN A 139 -22.61 10.01 -11.39
CA ASN A 139 -22.93 10.85 -12.52
C ASN A 139 -24.34 11.38 -12.28
N LYS A 140 -24.46 12.60 -11.74
CA LYS A 140 -25.74 13.21 -11.35
C LYS A 140 -26.76 13.15 -12.49
N LYS A 141 -26.29 13.22 -13.75
CA LYS A 141 -27.14 13.07 -14.95
C LYS A 141 -27.77 11.67 -15.04
N ASN A 142 -27.01 10.60 -14.78
CA ASN A 142 -27.57 9.24 -14.78
C ASN A 142 -28.58 9.05 -13.65
N ARG A 143 -28.28 9.51 -12.43
CA ARG A 143 -29.21 9.38 -11.30
C ARG A 143 -30.54 10.11 -11.57
N MET A 144 -30.46 11.32 -12.12
CA MET A 144 -31.63 12.12 -12.47
C MET A 144 -32.46 11.46 -13.57
N TYR A 145 -31.81 10.95 -14.62
CA TYR A 145 -32.47 10.21 -15.70
C TYR A 145 -33.23 8.97 -15.18
N TYR A 146 -32.60 8.12 -14.36
CA TYR A 146 -33.29 6.95 -13.81
C TYR A 146 -34.43 7.33 -12.87
N SER A 147 -34.28 8.39 -12.06
CA SER A 147 -35.39 8.87 -11.22
C SER A 147 -36.55 9.46 -12.02
N GLU A 148 -36.29 10.13 -13.14
CA GLU A 148 -37.31 10.64 -14.04
C GLU A 148 -38.03 9.50 -14.78
N VAL A 149 -37.28 8.48 -15.20
CA VAL A 149 -37.84 7.28 -15.85
C VAL A 149 -38.69 6.48 -14.85
N GLU A 150 -38.22 6.25 -13.62
CA GLU A 150 -39.01 5.57 -12.59
C GLU A 150 -40.29 6.34 -12.23
N SER A 151 -40.18 7.66 -12.11
CA SER A 151 -41.31 8.55 -11.90
C SER A 151 -42.35 8.39 -13.03
N LEU A 152 -41.93 8.52 -14.29
CA LEU A 152 -42.78 8.32 -15.46
C LEU A 152 -43.44 6.93 -15.51
N LEU A 153 -42.71 5.88 -15.16
CA LEU A 153 -43.23 4.51 -15.14
C LEU A 153 -44.27 4.31 -14.02
N SER A 154 -44.12 4.99 -12.88
CA SER A 154 -45.08 4.93 -11.76
C SER A 154 -46.38 5.71 -11.99
N TYR A 155 -46.38 6.70 -12.89
CA TYR A 155 -47.60 7.44 -13.28
C TYR A 155 -48.52 6.65 -14.22
N GLY A 156 -48.06 5.51 -14.75
CA GLY A 156 -48.77 4.68 -15.74
C GLY A 156 -49.55 3.50 -15.17
N THR A 157 -49.64 3.35 -13.84
CA THR A 157 -50.41 2.33 -13.12
C THR A 157 -51.39 2.98 -12.16
#